data_AF-A0A099LUK9-F1
#
_entry.id   AF-A0A099LUK9-F1
#
_cell.length_a   1.000
_cell.length_b   1.000
_cell.length_c   1.000
_cell.angle_alpha   90.00
_cell.angle_beta   90.00
_cell.angle_gamma   90.00
#
_symmetry.space_group_name_H-M   'P 1'
#
loop_
_entity.id
_entity.type
_entity.pdbx_description
1 polymer ?
#
loop_
_entity_poly.entity_id
_entity_poly.type
_entity_poly.pdbx_seq_one_letter_code
_entity_poly.pdbx_strand_id
1 'polypeptide(L)'
;MLALSGIAVVISAVVAFMIERSFRLSLGSEPYVAQNAIQLMASGELTQHYEPSERGSILHSLSLMSDKLSSIVLNIRRASEQLATQVEAVSSGSSSVFDSAQQQAILTQNMATQLETMHASIDDIAKAVSLTEQNSVNTSDNARDGRVRIAAVAEQMLSVTTAVNDTVAQVKQLEAKTRDIGGIVNMISSISEQTNLLALNAAIEAARAGESGRGFAVVADEVRSLAKRTGEATTQIESMLKEVQAQTVASVTAMENTQPKVESCQKNTAEASQLLVSIEQQSQDSLNRVRDVVIATDEQVEVVRELVVAMQQISSMSNESIRLMENNQVASQNLNALSNHLKQEVAFFKV
;
A
#
# COMPACT_ATOMS: atom_id res chain seq x y z
N MET A 1 -53.86 118.78 -39.96
CA MET A 1 -52.69 118.06 -40.50
C MET A 1 -51.62 117.81 -39.43
N LEU A 2 -51.02 118.85 -38.82
CA LEU A 2 -49.92 118.69 -37.84
C LEU A 2 -50.28 117.92 -36.55
N ALA A 3 -51.50 118.07 -36.02
CA ALA A 3 -51.95 117.33 -34.83
C ALA A 3 -52.17 115.82 -35.10
N LEU A 4 -52.66 115.47 -36.29
CA LEU A 4 -52.84 114.08 -36.74
C LEU A 4 -51.49 113.37 -36.94
N SER A 5 -50.50 114.06 -37.50
CA SER A 5 -49.13 113.52 -37.62
C SER A 5 -48.44 113.35 -36.26
N GLY A 6 -48.66 114.26 -35.30
CA GLY A 6 -48.11 114.12 -33.95
C GLY A 6 -48.68 112.90 -33.20
N ILE A 7 -49.99 112.67 -33.31
CA ILE A 7 -50.64 111.49 -32.73
C ILE A 7 -50.12 110.20 -33.38
N ALA A 8 -49.93 110.18 -34.70
CA ALA A 8 -49.38 109.02 -35.40
C ALA A 8 -47.93 108.70 -34.95
N VAL A 9 -47.10 109.70 -34.69
CA VAL A 9 -45.74 109.52 -34.17
C VAL A 9 -45.77 108.95 -32.75
N VAL A 10 -46.63 109.47 -31.87
CA VAL A 10 -46.77 108.97 -30.49
C VAL A 10 -47.28 107.53 -30.49
N ILE A 11 -48.29 107.21 -31.30
CA ILE A 11 -48.79 105.83 -31.44
C ILE A 11 -47.70 104.92 -31.97
N SER A 12 -46.94 105.35 -32.99
CA SER A 12 -45.83 104.56 -33.54
C SER A 12 -44.72 104.31 -32.51
N ALA A 13 -44.39 105.32 -31.68
CA ALA A 13 -43.41 105.18 -30.62
C ALA A 13 -43.89 104.25 -29.49
N VAL A 14 -45.17 104.33 -29.10
CA VAL A 14 -45.77 103.44 -28.10
C VAL A 14 -45.82 102.00 -28.62
N VAL A 15 -46.24 101.80 -29.87
CA VAL A 15 -46.25 100.47 -30.50
C VAL A 15 -44.84 99.92 -30.63
N ALA A 16 -43.86 100.72 -31.07
CA ALA A 16 -42.45 100.30 -31.13
C ALA A 16 -41.92 99.90 -29.75
N PHE A 17 -42.22 100.68 -28.70
CA PHE A 17 -41.84 100.36 -27.33
C PHE A 17 -42.54 99.11 -26.80
N MET A 18 -43.83 98.91 -27.11
CA MET A 18 -44.57 97.70 -26.72
C MET A 18 -44.04 96.46 -27.45
N ILE A 19 -43.69 96.56 -28.73
CA ILE A 19 -43.05 95.48 -29.50
C ILE A 19 -41.68 95.18 -28.90
N GLU A 20 -40.82 96.18 -28.71
CA GLU A 20 -39.50 95.99 -28.10
C GLU A 20 -39.58 95.34 -26.72
N ARG A 21 -40.50 95.83 -25.86
CA ARG A 21 -40.75 95.26 -24.54
C ARG A 21 -41.28 93.83 -24.64
N SER A 22 -42.21 93.54 -25.55
CA SER A 22 -42.75 92.20 -25.77
C SER A 22 -41.66 91.22 -26.25
N PHE A 23 -40.78 91.66 -27.17
CA PHE A 23 -39.65 90.87 -27.64
C PHE A 23 -38.62 90.62 -26.54
N ARG A 24 -38.24 91.65 -25.78
CA ARG A 24 -37.30 91.51 -24.65
C ARG A 24 -37.86 90.61 -23.55
N LEU A 25 -39.17 90.71 -23.22
CA LEU A 25 -39.83 89.82 -22.26
C LEU A 25 -39.92 88.37 -22.78
N SER A 26 -40.23 88.17 -24.06
CA SER A 26 -40.33 86.83 -24.67
C SER A 26 -38.95 86.16 -24.85
N LEU A 27 -37.91 86.92 -25.19
CA LEU A 27 -36.55 86.42 -25.34
C LEU A 27 -35.86 86.26 -23.99
N GLY A 28 -36.20 87.10 -23.01
CA GLY A 28 -35.59 87.09 -21.68
C GLY A 28 -34.22 87.78 -21.62
N SER A 29 -33.85 88.53 -22.67
CA SER A 29 -32.62 89.33 -22.81
C SER A 29 -32.64 90.14 -24.11
N GLU A 30 -31.51 90.77 -24.46
CA GLU A 30 -31.32 91.41 -25.77
C GLU A 30 -31.22 90.33 -26.88
N PRO A 31 -31.80 90.54 -28.07
CA PRO A 31 -31.87 89.53 -29.12
C PRO A 31 -30.53 88.89 -29.51
N TYR A 32 -29.43 89.64 -29.47
CA TYR A 32 -28.11 89.12 -29.79
C TYR A 32 -27.59 88.13 -28.73
N VAL A 33 -28.02 88.24 -27.46
CA VAL A 33 -27.62 87.32 -26.38
C VAL A 33 -28.26 85.96 -26.62
N ALA A 34 -29.55 85.93 -26.95
CA ALA A 34 -30.25 84.69 -27.31
C ALA A 34 -29.67 84.06 -28.59
N GLN A 35 -29.34 84.87 -29.60
CA GLN A 35 -28.69 84.40 -30.83
C GLN A 35 -27.32 83.78 -30.53
N ASN A 36 -26.48 84.46 -29.74
CA ASN A 36 -25.17 83.97 -29.35
C ASN A 36 -25.27 82.69 -28.50
N ALA A 37 -26.26 82.60 -27.61
CA ALA A 37 -26.52 81.42 -26.81
C ALA A 37 -26.82 80.19 -27.69
N ILE A 38 -27.68 80.34 -28.69
CA ILE A 38 -28.00 79.29 -29.65
C ILE A 38 -26.76 78.90 -30.47
N GLN A 39 -25.96 79.87 -30.90
CA GLN A 39 -24.76 79.61 -31.69
C GLN A 39 -23.70 78.85 -30.88
N LEU A 40 -23.49 79.23 -29.62
CA LEU A 40 -22.58 78.55 -28.70
C LEU A 40 -23.06 77.11 -28.43
N MET A 41 -24.34 76.92 -28.09
CA MET A 41 -24.91 75.59 -27.89
C MET A 41 -24.82 74.71 -29.16
N ALA A 42 -25.08 75.27 -30.34
CA ALA A 42 -24.97 74.56 -31.62
C ALA A 42 -23.51 74.18 -31.95
N SER A 43 -22.54 74.94 -31.45
CA SER A 43 -21.11 74.60 -31.54
C SER A 43 -20.62 73.61 -30.47
N GLY A 44 -21.52 73.14 -29.61
CA GLY A 44 -21.23 72.19 -28.53
C GLY A 44 -20.76 72.85 -27.22
N GLU A 45 -20.74 74.17 -27.11
CA GLU A 45 -20.33 74.87 -25.88
C GLU A 45 -21.51 74.98 -24.90
N LEU A 46 -21.53 74.14 -23.87
CA LEU A 46 -22.58 74.08 -22.84
C LEU A 46 -22.13 74.63 -21.47
N THR A 47 -20.94 75.25 -21.41
CA THR A 47 -20.35 75.82 -20.19
C THR A 47 -20.96 77.14 -19.74
N GLN A 48 -21.74 77.78 -20.61
CA GLN A 48 -22.30 79.11 -20.36
C GLN A 48 -23.54 79.03 -19.46
N HIS A 49 -23.53 79.82 -18.38
CA HIS A 49 -24.70 80.03 -17.55
C HIS A 49 -25.41 81.31 -18.00
N TYR A 50 -26.69 81.19 -18.36
CA TYR A 50 -27.49 82.34 -18.75
C TYR A 50 -28.40 82.72 -17.57
N GLU A 51 -28.35 83.98 -17.14
CA GLU A 51 -29.31 84.53 -16.18
C GLU A 51 -30.47 85.16 -16.96
N PRO A 52 -31.62 84.48 -17.09
CA PRO A 52 -32.75 85.04 -17.82
C PRO A 52 -33.41 86.17 -17.02
N SER A 53 -33.77 87.26 -17.70
CA SER A 53 -34.49 88.35 -17.07
C SER A 53 -35.94 87.98 -16.68
N GLU A 54 -36.52 86.96 -17.33
CA GLU A 54 -37.90 86.52 -17.13
C GLU A 54 -38.05 84.99 -17.18
N ARG A 55 -38.82 84.43 -16.23
CA ARG A 55 -39.17 83.00 -16.24
C ARG A 55 -40.16 82.69 -17.37
N GLY A 56 -39.94 81.59 -18.09
CA GLY A 56 -40.75 81.20 -19.25
C GLY A 56 -40.32 81.86 -20.57
N SER A 57 -39.28 82.70 -20.56
CA SER A 57 -38.66 83.23 -21.77
C SER A 57 -37.89 82.15 -22.56
N ILE A 58 -37.55 82.46 -23.81
CA ILE A 58 -36.72 81.58 -24.66
C ILE A 58 -35.36 81.34 -24.01
N LEU A 59 -34.68 82.38 -23.49
CA LEU A 59 -33.38 82.23 -22.83
C LEU A 59 -33.47 81.38 -21.57
N HIS A 60 -34.54 81.49 -20.78
CA HIS A 60 -34.76 80.61 -19.63
C HIS A 60 -34.91 79.14 -20.05
N SER A 61 -35.66 78.88 -21.13
CA SER A 61 -35.85 77.53 -21.66
C SER A 61 -34.55 76.95 -22.26
N LEU A 62 -33.74 77.80 -22.93
CA LEU A 62 -32.42 77.43 -23.44
C LEU A 62 -31.43 77.11 -22.30
N SER A 63 -31.43 77.89 -21.21
CA SER A 63 -30.63 77.60 -20.02
C SER A 63 -31.00 76.24 -19.42
N LEU A 64 -32.30 75.97 -19.20
CA LEU A 64 -32.75 74.67 -18.69
C LEU A 64 -32.38 73.51 -19.63
N MET A 65 -32.44 73.72 -20.94
CA MET A 65 -32.02 72.73 -21.93
C MET A 65 -30.50 72.50 -21.87
N SER A 66 -29.71 73.57 -21.76
CA SER A 66 -28.25 73.51 -21.60
C SER A 66 -27.88 72.71 -20.37
N ASP A 67 -28.46 73.02 -19.20
CA ASP A 67 -28.19 72.32 -17.94
C ASP A 67 -28.52 70.82 -18.03
N LYS A 68 -29.63 70.47 -18.69
CA LYS A 68 -30.02 69.07 -18.92
C LYS A 68 -29.08 68.35 -19.88
N LEU A 69 -28.72 68.97 -21.01
CA LEU A 69 -27.77 68.40 -21.96
C LEU A 69 -26.39 68.21 -21.33
N SER A 70 -25.91 69.21 -20.58
CA SER A 70 -24.69 69.15 -19.79
C SER A 70 -24.70 67.98 -18.83
N SER A 71 -25.78 67.82 -18.07
CA SER A 71 -25.96 66.70 -17.14
C SER A 71 -25.95 65.33 -17.85
N ILE A 72 -26.61 65.22 -19.00
CA ILE A 72 -26.63 63.99 -19.81
C ILE A 72 -25.22 63.65 -20.32
N VAL A 73 -24.50 64.63 -20.88
CA VAL A 73 -23.13 64.42 -21.37
C VAL A 73 -22.20 64.00 -20.23
N LEU A 74 -22.27 64.66 -19.08
CA LEU A 74 -21.48 64.29 -17.90
C LEU A 74 -21.82 62.89 -17.38
N ASN A 75 -23.08 62.47 -17.46
CA ASN A 75 -23.50 61.12 -17.10
C ASN A 75 -22.97 60.08 -18.11
N ILE A 76 -23.02 60.36 -19.42
CA ILE A 76 -22.48 59.47 -20.46
C ILE A 76 -20.96 59.33 -20.32
N ARG A 77 -20.23 60.42 -20.07
CA ARG A 77 -18.77 60.38 -19.83
C ARG A 77 -18.44 59.49 -18.63
N ARG A 78 -19.08 59.72 -17.49
CA ARG A 78 -18.90 58.92 -16.27
C ARG A 78 -19.26 57.44 -16.49
N ALA A 79 -20.39 57.15 -17.12
CA ALA A 79 -20.80 55.79 -17.42
C ALA A 79 -19.81 55.08 -18.36
N SER A 80 -19.27 55.78 -19.35
CA SER A 80 -18.28 55.24 -20.28
C SER A 80 -16.95 54.96 -19.57
N GLU A 81 -16.49 55.86 -18.69
CA GLU A 81 -15.32 55.62 -17.85
C GLU A 81 -15.50 54.41 -16.94
N GLN A 82 -16.62 54.32 -16.23
CA GLN A 82 -16.95 53.15 -15.40
C GLN A 82 -17.00 51.85 -16.21
N LEU A 83 -17.58 51.89 -17.42
CA LEU A 83 -17.60 50.74 -18.33
C LEU A 83 -16.18 50.31 -18.72
N ALA A 84 -15.30 51.26 -19.04
CA ALA A 84 -13.92 50.94 -19.41
C ALA A 84 -13.16 50.25 -18.27
N THR A 85 -13.28 50.76 -17.03
CA THR A 85 -12.66 50.15 -15.85
C THR A 85 -13.22 48.75 -15.59
N GLN A 86 -14.53 48.56 -15.71
CA GLN A 86 -15.15 47.25 -15.49
C GLN A 86 -14.72 46.22 -16.54
N VAL A 87 -14.58 46.65 -17.80
CA VAL A 87 -14.10 45.82 -18.90
C VAL A 87 -12.65 45.39 -18.69
N GLU A 88 -11.79 46.29 -18.20
CA GLU A 88 -10.40 45.96 -17.86
C GLU A 88 -10.33 44.91 -16.73
N ALA A 89 -11.17 45.04 -15.70
CA ALA A 89 -11.28 44.05 -14.63
C ALA A 89 -11.75 42.68 -15.15
N VAL A 90 -12.74 42.65 -16.06
CA VAL A 90 -13.21 41.41 -16.69
C VAL A 90 -12.14 40.76 -17.56
N SER A 91 -11.39 41.56 -18.34
CA SER A 91 -10.29 41.05 -19.18
C SER A 91 -9.17 40.45 -18.34
N SER A 92 -8.74 41.14 -17.28
CA SER A 92 -7.72 40.64 -16.35
C SER A 92 -8.17 39.36 -15.62
N GLY A 93 -9.41 39.33 -15.13
CA GLY A 93 -10.00 38.14 -14.53
C GLY A 93 -10.09 36.96 -15.51
N SER A 94 -10.47 37.23 -16.76
CA SER A 94 -10.57 36.20 -17.80
C SER A 94 -9.20 35.62 -18.16
N SER A 95 -8.16 36.46 -18.24
CA SER A 95 -6.78 35.99 -18.45
C SER A 95 -6.31 35.08 -17.31
N SER A 96 -6.61 35.44 -16.06
CA SER A 96 -6.22 34.65 -14.89
C SER A 96 -6.90 33.27 -14.88
N VAL A 97 -8.17 33.20 -15.27
CA VAL A 97 -8.91 31.95 -15.41
C VAL A 97 -8.39 31.12 -16.58
N PHE A 98 -8.04 31.75 -17.71
CA PHE A 98 -7.43 31.08 -18.86
C PHE A 98 -6.12 30.38 -18.47
N ASP A 99 -5.21 31.09 -17.80
CA ASP A 99 -3.93 30.52 -17.35
C ASP A 99 -4.15 29.36 -16.38
N SER A 100 -5.09 29.52 -15.44
CA SER A 100 -5.45 28.48 -14.47
C SER A 100 -6.02 27.23 -15.15
N ALA A 101 -6.90 27.41 -16.14
CA ALA A 101 -7.48 26.31 -16.90
C ALA A 101 -6.42 25.58 -17.74
N GLN A 102 -5.44 26.31 -18.29
CA GLN A 102 -4.33 25.73 -19.03
C GLN A 102 -3.41 24.90 -18.12
N GLN A 103 -3.09 25.40 -16.93
CA GLN A 103 -2.35 24.63 -15.92
C GLN A 103 -3.12 23.40 -15.47
N GLN A 104 -4.43 23.51 -15.25
CA GLN A 104 -5.29 22.39 -14.90
C GLN A 104 -5.29 21.30 -15.97
N ALA A 105 -5.30 21.67 -17.26
CA ALA A 105 -5.20 20.72 -18.36
C ALA A 105 -3.87 19.93 -18.33
N ILE A 106 -2.75 20.60 -18.06
CA ILE A 106 -1.43 19.96 -17.93
C ILE A 106 -1.41 19.00 -16.73
N LEU A 107 -1.89 19.43 -15.56
CA LEU A 107 -1.95 18.60 -14.37
C LEU A 107 -2.84 17.37 -14.57
N THR A 108 -3.97 17.53 -15.27
CA THR A 108 -4.89 16.44 -15.61
C THR A 108 -4.22 15.41 -16.52
N GLN A 109 -3.45 15.86 -17.52
CA GLN A 109 -2.70 14.97 -18.41
C GLN A 109 -1.62 14.19 -17.65
N ASN A 110 -0.88 14.85 -16.75
CA ASN A 110 0.12 14.18 -15.91
C ASN A 110 -0.54 13.15 -14.98
N MET A 111 -1.72 13.45 -14.44
CA MET A 111 -2.47 12.54 -13.58
C MET A 111 -2.94 11.31 -14.37
N ALA A 112 -3.35 11.48 -15.62
CA ALA A 112 -3.70 10.35 -16.49
C ALA A 112 -2.51 9.38 -16.68
N THR A 113 -1.30 9.89 -16.92
CA THR A 113 -0.08 9.04 -17.00
C THR A 113 0.24 8.32 -15.68
N GLN A 114 0.01 8.97 -14.54
CA GLN A 114 0.18 8.33 -13.24
C GLN A 114 -0.84 7.21 -13.02
N LEU A 115 -2.09 7.39 -13.48
CA LEU A 115 -3.12 6.35 -13.41
C LEU A 115 -2.79 5.14 -14.30
N GLU A 116 -2.18 5.34 -15.46
CA GLU A 116 -1.66 4.23 -16.28
C GLU A 116 -0.58 3.44 -15.54
N THR A 117 0.32 4.14 -14.84
CA THR A 117 1.37 3.51 -14.02
C THR A 117 0.76 2.76 -12.82
N MET A 118 -0.30 3.30 -12.22
CA MET A 118 -1.05 2.64 -11.16
C MET A 118 -1.73 1.37 -11.65
N HIS A 119 -2.32 1.39 -12.85
CA HIS A 119 -2.86 0.20 -13.51
C HIS A 119 -1.81 -0.90 -13.72
N ALA A 120 -0.63 -0.55 -14.21
CA ALA A 120 0.47 -1.51 -14.36
C ALA A 120 0.91 -2.09 -13.00
N SER A 121 0.96 -1.26 -11.96
CA SER A 121 1.31 -1.70 -10.60
C SER A 121 0.28 -2.68 -10.02
N ILE A 122 -1.01 -2.46 -10.31
CA ILE A 122 -2.09 -3.38 -9.94
C ILE A 122 -1.93 -4.75 -10.64
N ASP A 123 -1.57 -4.77 -11.92
CA ASP A 123 -1.30 -6.02 -12.65
C ASP A 123 -0.10 -6.79 -12.04
N ASP A 124 0.95 -6.08 -11.63
CA ASP A 124 2.09 -6.69 -10.95
C ASP A 124 1.71 -7.24 -9.56
N ILE A 125 0.83 -6.56 -8.82
CA ILE A 125 0.27 -7.08 -7.57
C ILE A 125 -0.52 -8.37 -7.83
N ALA A 126 -1.36 -8.40 -8.87
CA ALA A 126 -2.14 -9.59 -9.22
C ALA A 126 -1.24 -10.80 -9.54
N LYS A 127 -0.13 -10.60 -10.26
CA LYS A 127 0.88 -11.64 -10.50
C LYS A 127 1.53 -12.11 -9.20
N ALA A 128 1.91 -11.18 -8.32
CA ALA A 128 2.53 -11.52 -7.04
C ALA A 128 1.59 -12.31 -6.12
N VAL A 129 0.31 -11.94 -6.10
CA VAL A 129 -0.77 -12.65 -5.40
C VAL A 129 -0.88 -14.08 -5.92
N SER A 130 -0.96 -14.28 -7.24
CA SER A 130 -1.06 -15.62 -7.84
C SER A 130 0.14 -16.51 -7.50
N LEU A 131 1.36 -15.95 -7.54
CA LEU A 131 2.57 -16.67 -7.15
C LEU A 131 2.57 -17.01 -5.65
N THR A 132 2.09 -16.10 -4.80
CA THR A 132 1.99 -16.32 -3.36
C THR A 132 0.97 -17.42 -3.05
N GLU A 133 -0.19 -17.41 -3.72
CA GLU A 133 -1.20 -18.47 -3.62
C GLU A 133 -0.57 -19.84 -3.94
N GLN A 134 0.08 -19.96 -5.09
CA GLN A 134 0.73 -21.20 -5.51
C GLN A 134 1.78 -21.67 -4.51
N ASN A 135 2.62 -20.75 -4.02
CA ASN A 135 3.64 -21.07 -3.02
C ASN A 135 3.03 -21.53 -1.69
N SER A 136 1.93 -20.94 -1.25
CA SER A 136 1.25 -21.37 -0.03
C SER A 136 0.55 -22.72 -0.21
N VAL A 137 -0.04 -23.01 -1.37
CA VAL A 137 -0.55 -24.37 -1.66
C VAL A 137 0.58 -25.39 -1.61
N ASN A 138 1.67 -25.15 -2.34
CA ASN A 138 2.82 -26.05 -2.37
C ASN A 138 3.45 -26.26 -0.98
N THR A 139 3.54 -25.21 -0.17
CA THR A 139 4.08 -25.29 1.19
C THR A 139 3.18 -26.13 2.10
N SER A 140 1.86 -25.99 1.97
CA SER A 140 0.88 -26.80 2.70
C SER A 140 1.01 -28.29 2.34
N ASP A 141 1.07 -28.60 1.04
CA ASP A 141 1.23 -29.96 0.55
C ASP A 141 2.55 -30.59 1.01
N ASN A 142 3.66 -29.84 0.91
CA ASN A 142 4.97 -30.29 1.39
C ASN A 142 4.98 -30.54 2.91
N ALA A 143 4.31 -29.67 3.69
CA ALA A 143 4.19 -29.87 5.13
C ALA A 143 3.39 -31.13 5.46
N ARG A 144 2.28 -31.35 4.76
CA ARG A 144 1.44 -32.55 4.90
C ARG A 144 2.22 -33.82 4.55
N ASP A 145 2.93 -33.84 3.41
CA ASP A 145 3.75 -34.96 2.98
C ASP A 145 4.90 -35.22 3.98
N GLY A 146 5.50 -34.15 4.51
CA GLY A 146 6.48 -34.21 5.58
C GLY A 146 5.92 -34.90 6.83
N ARG A 147 4.69 -34.59 7.23
CA ARG A 147 4.03 -35.20 8.41
C ARG A 147 3.84 -36.69 8.23
N VAL A 148 3.41 -37.13 7.04
CA VAL A 148 3.23 -38.56 6.72
C VAL A 148 4.57 -39.29 6.85
N ARG A 149 5.66 -38.71 6.32
CA ARG A 149 7.00 -39.31 6.41
C ARG A 149 7.52 -39.36 7.85
N ILE A 150 7.33 -38.29 8.62
CA ILE A 150 7.71 -38.23 10.03
C ILE A 150 6.93 -39.23 10.88
N ALA A 151 5.64 -39.43 10.60
CA ALA A 151 4.84 -40.45 11.26
C ALA A 151 5.39 -41.87 11.01
N ALA A 152 5.79 -42.16 9.76
CA ALA A 152 6.43 -43.44 9.42
C ALA A 152 7.78 -43.64 10.15
N VAL A 153 8.57 -42.57 10.31
CA VAL A 153 9.82 -42.62 11.10
C VAL A 153 9.53 -42.89 12.58
N ALA A 154 8.49 -42.27 13.14
CA ALA A 154 8.09 -42.51 14.54
C ALA A 154 7.67 -43.97 14.77
N GLU A 155 6.95 -44.57 13.83
CA GLU A 155 6.56 -45.98 13.87
C GLU A 155 7.78 -46.91 13.78
N GLN A 156 8.73 -46.62 12.89
CA GLN A 156 9.99 -47.37 12.82
C GLN A 156 10.78 -47.29 14.13
N MET A 157 10.83 -46.12 14.79
CA MET A 157 11.51 -45.96 16.07
C MET A 157 10.85 -46.77 17.19
N LEU A 158 9.51 -46.91 17.18
CA LEU A 158 8.81 -47.83 18.09
C LEU A 158 9.26 -49.28 17.86
N SER A 159 9.34 -49.72 16.60
CA SER A 159 9.82 -51.06 16.27
C SER A 159 11.28 -51.28 16.72
N VAL A 160 12.15 -50.27 16.58
CA VAL A 160 13.55 -50.33 17.05
C VAL A 160 13.60 -50.44 18.57
N THR A 161 12.80 -49.66 19.30
CA THR A 161 12.72 -49.73 20.76
C THR A 161 12.31 -51.13 21.22
N THR A 162 11.30 -51.73 20.59
CA THR A 162 10.88 -53.11 20.89
C THR A 162 12.01 -54.11 20.62
N ALA A 163 12.66 -54.03 19.46
CA ALA A 163 13.76 -54.92 19.11
C ALA A 163 14.95 -54.82 20.09
N VAL A 164 15.30 -53.61 20.53
CA VAL A 164 16.35 -53.39 21.54
C VAL A 164 15.95 -54.03 22.87
N ASN A 165 14.73 -53.81 23.35
CA ASN A 165 14.24 -54.39 24.60
C ASN A 165 14.23 -55.93 24.56
N ASP A 166 13.75 -56.51 23.45
CA ASP A 166 13.74 -57.97 23.25
C ASP A 166 15.15 -58.54 23.24
N THR A 167 16.10 -57.85 22.58
CA THR A 167 17.49 -58.27 22.54
C THR A 167 18.14 -58.20 23.93
N VAL A 168 17.88 -57.14 24.71
CA VAL A 168 18.33 -57.03 26.11
C VAL A 168 17.83 -58.21 26.93
N ALA A 169 16.56 -58.61 26.77
CA ALA A 169 16.00 -59.76 27.48
C ALA A 169 16.69 -61.08 27.10
N GLN A 170 16.94 -61.30 25.80
CA GLN A 170 17.65 -62.49 25.31
C GLN A 170 19.09 -62.56 25.83
N VAL A 171 19.82 -61.44 25.81
CA VAL A 171 21.20 -61.36 26.28
C VAL A 171 21.27 -61.59 27.80
N LYS A 172 20.32 -61.06 28.59
CA LYS A 172 20.21 -61.36 30.03
C LYS A 172 19.93 -62.84 30.30
N GLN A 173 19.14 -63.50 29.44
CA GLN A 173 18.92 -64.93 29.55
C GLN A 173 20.19 -65.73 29.23
N LEU A 174 20.98 -65.31 28.23
CA LEU A 174 22.29 -65.89 27.93
C LEU A 174 23.26 -65.72 29.11
N GLU A 175 23.29 -64.53 29.73
CA GLU A 175 24.10 -64.27 30.93
C GLU A 175 23.80 -65.26 32.06
N ALA A 176 22.51 -65.49 32.33
CA ALA A 176 22.06 -66.45 33.34
C ALA A 176 22.50 -67.88 33.01
N LYS A 177 22.30 -68.33 31.76
CA LYS A 177 22.71 -69.68 31.32
C LYS A 177 24.22 -69.87 31.39
N THR A 178 25.01 -68.87 30.98
CA THR A 178 26.48 -68.92 31.05
C THR A 178 26.95 -69.02 32.51
N ARG A 179 26.28 -68.33 33.44
CA ARG A 179 26.54 -68.44 34.88
C ARG A 179 26.24 -69.85 35.42
N ASP A 180 25.12 -70.44 35.03
CA ASP A 180 24.74 -71.81 35.43
C ASP A 180 25.75 -72.83 34.91
N ILE A 181 26.17 -72.72 33.64
CA ILE A 181 27.20 -73.58 33.05
C ILE A 181 28.54 -73.41 33.79
N GLY A 182 28.92 -72.18 34.16
CA GLY A 182 30.12 -71.93 34.97
C GLY A 182 30.10 -72.67 36.30
N GLY A 183 28.94 -72.75 36.96
CA GLY A 183 28.76 -73.55 38.18
C GLY A 183 28.99 -75.05 37.95
N ILE A 184 28.49 -75.58 36.83
CA ILE A 184 28.68 -76.99 36.46
C ILE A 184 30.17 -77.27 36.14
N VAL A 185 30.83 -76.39 35.38
CA VAL A 185 32.25 -76.54 35.01
C VAL A 185 33.14 -76.51 36.24
N ASN A 186 32.86 -75.64 37.22
CA ASN A 186 33.56 -75.63 38.50
C ASN A 186 33.39 -76.95 39.26
N MET A 187 32.17 -77.51 39.28
CA MET A 187 31.91 -78.81 39.91
C MET A 187 32.68 -79.94 39.22
N ILE A 188 32.73 -79.96 37.88
CA ILE A 188 33.51 -80.95 37.11
C ILE A 188 35.00 -80.79 37.41
N SER A 189 35.51 -79.55 37.49
CA SER A 189 36.90 -79.27 37.85
C SER A 189 37.23 -79.84 39.23
N SER A 190 36.37 -79.63 40.23
CA SER A 190 36.54 -80.21 41.58
C SER A 190 36.50 -81.73 41.58
N ILE A 191 35.58 -82.36 40.82
CA ILE A 191 35.53 -83.82 40.66
C ILE A 191 36.81 -84.34 40.01
N SER A 192 37.32 -83.64 39.00
CA SER A 192 38.54 -83.98 38.29
C SER A 192 39.76 -83.94 39.21
N GLU A 193 39.86 -82.91 40.05
CA GLU A 193 40.92 -82.77 41.06
C GLU A 193 40.86 -83.88 42.12
N GLN A 194 39.65 -84.18 42.62
CA GLN A 194 39.42 -85.30 43.54
C GLN A 194 39.78 -86.65 42.89
N THR A 195 39.42 -86.85 41.63
CA THR A 195 39.73 -88.07 40.88
C THR A 195 41.23 -88.22 40.66
N ASN A 196 41.93 -87.12 40.35
CA ASN A 196 43.39 -87.10 40.23
C ASN A 196 44.08 -87.46 41.56
N LEU A 197 43.58 -86.94 42.69
CA LEU A 197 44.07 -87.28 44.03
C LEU A 197 43.80 -88.74 44.40
N LEU A 198 42.60 -89.25 44.11
CA LEU A 198 42.23 -90.65 44.33
C LEU A 198 43.10 -91.60 43.49
N ALA A 199 43.31 -91.27 42.22
CA ALA A 199 44.14 -92.04 41.30
C ALA A 199 45.62 -92.02 41.72
N LEU A 200 46.12 -90.88 42.22
CA LEU A 200 47.46 -90.79 42.80
C LEU A 200 47.61 -91.72 44.01
N ASN A 201 46.65 -91.70 44.94
CA ASN A 201 46.67 -92.59 46.11
C ASN A 201 46.61 -94.07 45.69
N ALA A 202 45.81 -94.41 44.68
CA ALA A 202 45.73 -95.75 44.12
C ALA A 202 47.05 -96.19 43.44
N ALA A 203 47.72 -95.29 42.71
CA ALA A 203 49.02 -95.56 42.10
C ALA A 203 50.11 -95.79 43.15
N ILE A 204 50.10 -95.00 44.24
CA ILE A 204 51.01 -95.18 45.39
C ILE A 204 50.80 -96.56 46.02
N GLU A 205 49.55 -96.95 46.30
CA GLU A 205 49.25 -98.24 46.95
C GLU A 205 49.52 -99.43 46.01
N ALA A 206 49.28 -99.27 44.70
CA ALA A 206 49.64 -100.27 43.69
C ALA A 206 51.17 -100.47 43.59
N ALA A 207 51.96 -99.40 43.67
CA ALA A 207 53.42 -99.49 43.74
C ALA A 207 53.88 -100.19 45.03
N ARG A 208 53.16 -99.99 46.14
CA ARG A 208 53.42 -100.62 47.44
C ARG A 208 53.17 -102.13 47.45
N ALA A 209 52.23 -102.60 46.65
CA ALA A 209 51.90 -104.03 46.47
C ALA A 209 52.88 -104.81 45.56
N GLY A 210 53.89 -104.15 44.98
CA GLY A 210 54.93 -104.79 44.17
C GLY A 210 54.39 -105.46 42.89
N GLU A 211 54.88 -106.67 42.58
CA GLU A 211 54.49 -107.43 41.37
C GLU A 211 52.97 -107.71 41.28
N SER A 212 52.28 -107.85 42.42
CA SER A 212 50.83 -108.12 42.46
C SER A 212 49.97 -106.88 42.13
N GLY A 213 50.52 -105.67 42.28
CA GLY A 213 49.82 -104.39 42.04
C GLY A 213 50.00 -103.84 40.63
N ARG A 214 50.80 -104.50 39.78
CA ARG A 214 51.28 -103.95 38.51
C ARG A 214 50.16 -103.62 37.51
N GLY A 215 49.11 -104.44 37.44
CA GLY A 215 47.92 -104.16 36.63
C GLY A 215 47.08 -103.00 37.16
N PHE A 216 46.98 -102.85 38.49
CA PHE A 216 46.29 -101.74 39.14
C PHE A 216 47.05 -100.42 38.97
N ALA A 217 48.38 -100.44 38.98
CA ALA A 217 49.21 -99.26 38.76
C ALA A 217 48.96 -98.63 37.38
N VAL A 218 48.87 -99.46 36.33
CA VAL A 218 48.57 -98.99 34.96
C VAL A 218 47.18 -98.34 34.87
N VAL A 219 46.17 -98.94 35.50
CA VAL A 219 44.82 -98.36 35.53
C VAL A 219 44.80 -97.05 36.32
N ALA A 220 45.49 -96.98 37.46
CA ALA A 220 45.57 -95.77 38.27
C ALA A 220 46.27 -94.61 37.52
N ASP A 221 47.35 -94.89 36.78
CA ASP A 221 48.02 -93.87 35.95
C ASP A 221 47.14 -93.41 34.77
N GLU A 222 46.37 -94.31 34.14
CA GLU A 222 45.43 -93.94 33.07
C GLU A 222 44.27 -93.08 33.60
N VAL A 223 43.71 -93.43 34.77
CA VAL A 223 42.67 -92.62 35.44
C VAL A 223 43.23 -91.25 35.84
N ARG A 224 44.47 -91.20 36.33
CA ARG A 224 45.15 -89.94 36.68
C ARG A 224 45.38 -89.06 35.45
N SER A 225 45.82 -89.66 34.34
CA SER A 225 45.98 -88.97 33.05
C SER A 225 44.64 -88.40 32.55
N LEU A 226 43.57 -89.19 32.62
CA LEU A 226 42.22 -88.77 32.23
C LEU A 226 41.70 -87.62 33.11
N ALA A 227 41.92 -87.69 34.42
CA ALA A 227 41.57 -86.63 35.36
C ALA A 227 42.38 -85.34 35.11
N LYS A 228 43.67 -85.44 34.75
CA LYS A 228 44.44 -84.26 34.36
C LYS A 228 43.93 -83.63 33.07
N ARG A 229 43.67 -84.43 32.03
CA ARG A 229 43.09 -83.96 30.75
C ARG A 229 41.70 -83.33 30.94
N THR A 230 40.90 -83.89 31.83
CA THR A 230 39.57 -83.36 32.18
C THR A 230 39.70 -82.00 32.87
N GLY A 231 40.65 -81.83 33.80
CA GLY A 231 40.94 -80.54 34.45
C GLY A 231 41.48 -79.47 33.49
N GLU A 232 42.33 -79.85 32.54
CA GLU A 232 42.81 -78.95 31.47
C GLU A 232 41.64 -78.49 30.58
N ALA A 233 40.73 -79.41 30.21
CA ALA A 233 39.54 -79.09 29.43
C ALA A 233 38.56 -78.18 30.20
N THR A 234 38.33 -78.41 31.49
CA THR A 234 37.47 -77.54 32.31
C THR A 234 38.05 -76.14 32.43
N THR A 235 39.38 -76.00 32.54
CA THR A 235 40.06 -74.70 32.59
C THR A 235 39.87 -73.93 31.27
N GLN A 236 39.98 -74.61 30.12
CA GLN A 236 39.71 -74.01 28.82
C GLN A 236 38.24 -73.56 28.69
N ILE A 237 37.29 -74.39 29.13
CA ILE A 237 35.86 -74.04 29.13
C ILE A 237 35.59 -72.84 30.04
N GLU A 238 36.20 -72.78 31.22
CA GLU A 238 36.06 -71.64 32.14
C GLU A 238 36.56 -70.34 31.50
N SER A 239 37.68 -70.38 30.77
CA SER A 239 38.19 -69.22 30.02
C SER A 239 37.20 -68.78 28.94
N MET A 240 36.63 -69.72 28.18
CA MET A 240 35.62 -69.41 27.15
C MET A 240 34.35 -68.81 27.78
N LEU A 241 33.90 -69.32 28.93
CA LEU A 241 32.73 -68.78 29.63
C LEU A 241 32.96 -67.36 30.14
N LYS A 242 34.17 -67.06 30.65
CA LYS A 242 34.54 -65.69 31.06
C LYS A 242 34.51 -64.73 29.87
N GLU A 243 34.99 -65.14 28.71
CA GLU A 243 34.94 -64.33 27.49
C GLU A 243 33.50 -64.09 27.02
N VAL A 244 32.67 -65.13 26.99
CA VAL A 244 31.24 -65.02 26.66
C VAL A 244 30.53 -64.08 27.63
N GLN A 245 30.82 -64.19 28.93
CA GLN A 245 30.22 -63.34 29.96
C GLN A 245 30.65 -61.88 29.80
N ALA A 246 31.92 -61.62 29.51
CA ALA A 246 32.42 -60.27 29.22
C ALA A 246 31.75 -59.66 27.98
N GLN A 247 31.62 -60.42 26.88
CA GLN A 247 30.92 -59.96 25.67
C GLN A 247 29.42 -59.73 25.91
N THR A 248 28.79 -60.55 26.75
CA THR A 248 27.39 -60.41 27.14
C THR A 248 27.18 -59.09 27.89
N VAL A 249 28.00 -58.78 28.90
CA VAL A 249 27.95 -57.51 29.65
C VAL A 249 28.21 -56.30 28.75
N ALA A 250 29.19 -56.40 27.84
CA ALA A 250 29.46 -55.34 26.86
C ALA A 250 28.25 -55.09 25.95
N SER A 251 27.56 -56.15 25.51
CA SER A 251 26.37 -56.06 24.67
C SER A 251 25.19 -55.42 25.40
N VAL A 252 24.94 -55.79 26.66
CA VAL A 252 23.90 -55.15 27.48
C VAL A 252 24.19 -53.67 27.66
N THR A 253 25.41 -53.31 28.04
CA THR A 253 25.83 -51.91 28.20
C THR A 253 25.64 -51.11 26.90
N ALA A 254 25.96 -51.69 25.74
CA ALA A 254 25.76 -51.04 24.45
C ALA A 254 24.27 -50.81 24.14
N MET A 255 23.39 -51.76 24.49
CA MET A 255 21.95 -51.64 24.31
C MET A 255 21.33 -50.61 25.26
N GLU A 256 21.72 -50.63 26.54
CA GLU A 256 21.28 -49.65 27.55
C GLU A 256 21.69 -48.22 27.18
N ASN A 257 22.86 -48.05 26.55
CA ASN A 257 23.29 -46.76 26.01
C ASN A 257 22.57 -46.35 24.70
N THR A 258 21.94 -47.29 24.01
CA THR A 258 21.21 -47.03 22.76
C THR A 258 19.77 -46.60 23.03
N GLN A 259 19.13 -47.15 24.06
CA GLN A 259 17.77 -46.82 24.48
C GLN A 259 17.49 -45.31 24.62
N PRO A 260 18.27 -44.51 25.37
CA PRO A 260 18.02 -43.07 25.50
C PRO A 260 18.20 -42.31 24.18
N LYS A 261 19.00 -42.84 23.23
CA LYS A 261 19.16 -42.23 21.89
C LYS A 261 17.91 -42.43 21.04
N VAL A 262 17.28 -43.61 21.13
CA VAL A 262 16.03 -43.89 20.42
C VAL A 262 14.89 -43.06 21.00
N GLU A 263 14.78 -42.96 22.32
CA GLU A 263 13.80 -42.09 22.99
C GLU A 263 13.95 -40.61 22.59
N SER A 264 15.20 -40.12 22.55
CA SER A 264 15.50 -38.76 22.06
C SER A 264 15.08 -38.57 20.60
N CYS A 265 15.34 -39.57 19.74
CA CYS A 265 14.90 -39.54 18.34
C CYS A 265 13.38 -39.49 18.23
N GLN A 266 12.65 -40.25 19.04
CA GLN A 266 11.20 -40.26 19.08
C GLN A 266 10.63 -38.89 19.50
N LYS A 267 11.24 -38.26 20.51
CA LYS A 267 10.89 -36.88 20.92
C LYS A 267 11.10 -35.87 19.79
N ASN A 268 12.27 -35.90 19.15
CA ASN A 268 12.57 -34.99 18.03
C ASN A 268 11.60 -35.19 16.85
N THR A 269 11.20 -36.44 16.60
CA THR A 269 10.23 -36.78 15.54
C THR A 269 8.84 -36.21 15.86
N ALA A 270 8.41 -36.25 17.13
CA ALA A 270 7.16 -35.63 17.57
C ALA A 270 7.21 -34.09 17.46
N GLU A 271 8.32 -33.46 17.86
CA GLU A 271 8.52 -32.02 17.72
C GLU A 271 8.52 -31.58 16.24
N ALA A 272 9.20 -32.34 15.36
CA ALA A 272 9.19 -32.10 13.92
C ALA A 272 7.78 -32.21 13.33
N SER A 273 6.97 -33.19 13.78
CA SER A 273 5.56 -33.29 13.36
C SER A 273 4.77 -32.05 13.75
N GLN A 274 4.98 -31.52 14.97
CA GLN A 274 4.27 -30.32 15.42
C GLN A 274 4.69 -29.07 14.65
N LEU A 275 5.99 -28.94 14.30
CA LEU A 275 6.47 -27.86 13.45
C LEU A 275 5.81 -27.89 12.06
N LEU A 276 5.66 -29.07 11.47
CA LEU A 276 5.00 -29.22 10.18
C LEU A 276 3.50 -28.85 10.24
N VAL A 277 2.80 -29.15 11.34
CA VAL A 277 1.43 -28.66 11.58
C VAL A 277 1.39 -27.13 11.61
N SER A 278 2.34 -26.50 12.30
CA SER A 278 2.42 -25.03 12.37
C SER A 278 2.71 -24.41 10.99
N ILE A 279 3.55 -25.05 10.17
CA ILE A 279 3.83 -24.61 8.79
C ILE A 279 2.57 -24.72 7.92
N GLU A 280 1.85 -25.85 7.99
CA GLU A 280 0.58 -26.05 7.29
C GLU A 280 -0.43 -24.95 7.64
N GLN A 281 -0.59 -24.66 8.93
CA GLN A 281 -1.51 -23.62 9.41
C GLN A 281 -1.10 -22.20 8.98
N GLN A 282 0.20 -21.86 9.02
CA GLN A 282 0.70 -20.58 8.51
C GLN A 282 0.53 -20.43 7.00
N SER A 283 0.67 -21.54 6.27
CA SER A 283 0.42 -21.57 4.84
C SER A 283 -1.05 -21.30 4.51
N GLN A 284 -1.97 -21.89 5.31
CA GLN A 284 -3.40 -21.64 5.16
C GLN A 284 -3.80 -20.21 5.55
N ASP A 285 -3.18 -19.62 6.58
CA ASP A 285 -3.36 -18.20 6.92
C ASP A 285 -2.90 -17.30 5.77
N SER A 286 -1.74 -17.62 5.16
CA SER A 286 -1.23 -16.90 4.00
C SER A 286 -2.20 -16.96 2.82
N LEU A 287 -2.80 -18.12 2.54
CA LEU A 287 -3.84 -18.25 1.50
C LEU A 287 -5.06 -17.35 1.77
N ASN A 288 -5.50 -17.25 3.02
CA ASN A 288 -6.62 -16.40 3.36
C ASN A 288 -6.27 -14.92 3.15
N ARG A 289 -5.09 -14.49 3.59
CA ARG A 289 -4.62 -13.11 3.36
C ARG A 289 -4.47 -12.78 1.88
N VAL A 290 -4.02 -13.73 1.07
CA VAL A 290 -3.94 -13.57 -0.38
C VAL A 290 -5.31 -13.28 -0.98
N ARG A 291 -6.38 -13.95 -0.51
CA ARG A 291 -7.75 -13.67 -0.94
C ARG A 291 -8.21 -12.26 -0.56
N ASP A 292 -7.85 -11.79 0.63
CA ASP A 292 -8.16 -10.41 1.04
C ASP A 292 -7.45 -9.40 0.13
N VAL A 293 -6.20 -9.68 -0.26
CA VAL A 293 -5.46 -8.84 -1.21
C VAL A 293 -6.11 -8.85 -2.59
N VAL A 294 -6.63 -10.00 -3.07
CA VAL A 294 -7.39 -10.05 -4.34
C VAL A 294 -8.59 -9.10 -4.29
N ILE A 295 -9.40 -9.19 -3.24
CA ILE A 295 -10.60 -8.34 -3.08
C ILE A 295 -10.19 -6.85 -3.09
N ALA A 296 -9.18 -6.48 -2.31
CA ALA A 296 -8.69 -5.10 -2.27
C ALA A 296 -8.11 -4.63 -3.61
N THR A 297 -7.50 -5.53 -4.38
CA THR A 297 -6.94 -5.24 -5.70
C THR A 297 -8.06 -5.01 -6.72
N ASP A 298 -9.13 -5.83 -6.68
CA ASP A 298 -10.32 -5.64 -7.52
C ASP A 298 -11.01 -4.30 -7.22
N GLU A 299 -11.14 -3.94 -5.93
CA GLU A 299 -11.66 -2.62 -5.54
C GLU A 299 -10.78 -1.47 -6.07
N GLN A 300 -9.46 -1.61 -6.02
CA GLN A 300 -8.54 -0.62 -6.58
C GLN A 300 -8.72 -0.43 -8.10
N VAL A 301 -8.98 -1.51 -8.85
CA VAL A 301 -9.23 -1.42 -10.30
C VAL A 301 -10.43 -0.52 -10.59
N GLU A 302 -11.52 -0.68 -9.84
CA GLU A 302 -12.72 0.14 -10.02
C GLU A 302 -12.47 1.60 -9.64
N VAL A 303 -11.76 1.86 -8.53
CA VAL A 303 -11.37 3.23 -8.14
C VAL A 303 -10.52 3.89 -9.23
N VAL A 304 -9.54 3.19 -9.80
CA VAL A 304 -8.71 3.74 -10.88
C VAL A 304 -9.56 4.04 -12.13
N ARG A 305 -10.52 3.17 -12.47
CA ARG A 305 -11.45 3.40 -13.58
C ARG A 305 -12.29 4.67 -13.35
N GLU A 306 -12.81 4.88 -12.14
CA GLU A 306 -13.56 6.10 -11.79
C GLU A 306 -12.68 7.36 -11.90
N LEU A 307 -11.43 7.28 -11.45
CA LEU A 307 -10.48 8.39 -11.56
C LEU A 307 -10.18 8.75 -13.02
N VAL A 308 -10.05 7.76 -13.92
CA VAL A 308 -9.86 8.01 -15.35
C VAL A 308 -11.04 8.79 -15.94
N VAL A 309 -12.28 8.40 -15.61
CA VAL A 309 -13.49 9.11 -16.05
C VAL A 309 -13.53 10.53 -15.48
N ALA A 310 -13.21 10.71 -14.21
CA ALA A 310 -13.14 12.03 -13.58
C ALA A 310 -12.09 12.94 -14.25
N MET A 311 -10.92 12.40 -14.61
CA MET A 311 -9.89 13.15 -15.33
C MET A 311 -10.34 13.58 -16.73
N GLN A 312 -11.07 12.73 -17.45
CA GLN A 312 -11.64 13.10 -18.74
C GLN A 312 -12.64 14.26 -18.60
N GLN A 313 -13.49 14.22 -17.56
CA GLN A 313 -14.46 15.27 -17.29
C GLN A 313 -13.77 16.59 -16.92
N ILE A 314 -12.73 16.55 -16.08
CA ILE A 314 -11.92 17.73 -15.73
C ILE A 314 -11.25 18.32 -16.97
N SER A 315 -10.65 17.49 -17.83
CA SER A 315 -10.02 17.94 -19.08
C SER A 315 -11.04 18.65 -20.00
N SER A 316 -12.25 18.10 -20.12
CA SER A 316 -13.33 18.73 -20.88
C SER A 316 -13.73 20.09 -20.27
N MET A 317 -13.80 20.19 -18.94
CA MET A 317 -14.13 21.45 -18.26
C MET A 317 -13.03 22.51 -18.43
N SER A 318 -11.76 22.11 -18.41
CA SER A 318 -10.63 23.01 -18.65
C SER A 318 -10.65 23.55 -20.09
N ASN A 319 -10.88 22.69 -21.09
CA ASN A 319 -11.02 23.11 -22.49
C ASN A 319 -12.22 24.06 -22.69
N GLU A 320 -13.35 23.77 -22.05
CA GLU A 320 -14.52 24.64 -22.09
C GLU A 320 -14.22 26.02 -21.47
N SER A 321 -13.53 26.04 -20.33
CA SER A 321 -13.13 27.28 -19.65
C SER A 321 -12.19 28.13 -20.51
N ILE A 322 -11.20 27.50 -21.16
CA ILE A 322 -10.30 28.16 -22.13
C ILE A 322 -11.12 28.87 -23.21
N ARG A 323 -12.04 28.15 -23.86
CA ARG A 323 -12.91 28.68 -24.91
C ARG A 323 -13.79 29.84 -24.42
N LEU A 324 -14.37 29.72 -23.22
CA LEU A 324 -15.19 30.77 -22.63
C LEU A 324 -14.38 32.03 -22.34
N MET A 325 -13.13 31.89 -21.87
CA MET A 325 -12.26 33.04 -21.60
C MET A 325 -11.79 33.73 -22.89
N GLU A 326 -11.54 32.99 -23.96
CA GLU A 326 -11.30 33.57 -25.30
C GLU A 326 -12.50 34.41 -25.77
N ASN A 327 -13.73 33.91 -25.61
CA ASN A 327 -14.94 34.65 -25.94
C ASN A 327 -15.10 35.92 -25.08
N ASN A 328 -14.83 35.83 -23.77
CA ASN A 328 -14.87 36.99 -22.88
C ASN A 328 -13.82 38.03 -23.25
N GLN A 329 -12.65 37.62 -23.74
CA GLN A 329 -11.61 38.54 -24.19
C GLN A 329 -12.09 39.33 -25.42
N VAL A 330 -12.72 38.66 -26.40
CA VAL A 330 -13.32 39.32 -27.57
C VAL A 330 -14.46 40.26 -27.15
N ALA A 331 -15.35 39.82 -26.26
CA ALA A 331 -16.45 40.65 -25.75
C ALA A 331 -15.92 41.90 -25.02
N SER A 332 -14.87 41.74 -24.21
CA SER A 332 -14.21 42.84 -23.50
C SER A 332 -13.61 43.85 -24.47
N GLN A 333 -12.94 43.40 -25.53
CA GLN A 333 -12.41 44.29 -26.59
C GLN A 333 -13.53 45.10 -27.25
N ASN A 334 -14.66 44.45 -27.58
CA ASN A 334 -15.81 45.13 -28.19
C ASN A 334 -16.45 46.16 -27.24
N LEU A 335 -16.61 45.84 -25.95
CA LEU A 335 -17.15 46.77 -24.96
C LEU A 335 -16.23 47.96 -24.70
N ASN A 336 -14.90 47.75 -24.71
CA ASN A 336 -13.93 48.83 -24.62
C ASN A 336 -14.03 49.76 -25.84
N ALA A 337 -14.11 49.20 -27.05
CA ALA A 337 -14.33 49.97 -28.27
C ALA A 337 -15.62 50.78 -28.21
N LEU A 338 -16.73 50.19 -27.72
CA LEU A 338 -18.01 50.87 -27.56
C LEU A 338 -17.93 52.01 -26.52
N SER A 339 -17.26 51.79 -25.38
CA SER A 339 -17.02 52.84 -24.39
C SER A 339 -16.25 54.03 -24.99
N ASN A 340 -15.19 53.74 -25.75
CA ASN A 340 -14.41 54.80 -26.42
C ASN A 340 -15.23 55.53 -27.48
N HIS A 341 -16.07 54.82 -28.23
CA HIS A 341 -16.98 55.42 -29.19
C HIS A 341 -18.00 56.36 -28.51
N LEU A 342 -18.61 55.94 -27.40
CA LEU A 342 -19.52 56.80 -26.62
C LEU A 342 -18.82 58.06 -26.10
N LYS A 343 -17.57 57.94 -25.62
CA LYS A 343 -16.75 59.10 -25.21
C LYS A 343 -16.51 60.06 -26.37
N GLN A 344 -16.24 59.55 -27.57
CA GLN A 344 -16.03 60.36 -28.77
C GLN A 344 -17.31 61.08 -29.23
N GLU A 345 -18.45 60.39 -29.24
CA GLU A 345 -19.74 60.99 -29.62
C GLU A 345 -20.11 62.20 -28.74
N VAL A 346 -19.81 62.12 -27.43
CA VAL A 346 -20.06 63.24 -26.50
C VAL A 346 -18.87 64.16 -26.29
N ALA A 347 -17.76 63.95 -27.01
CA ALA A 347 -16.58 64.83 -26.95
C ALA A 347 -16.83 66.17 -27.66
N PHE A 348 -17.78 66.20 -28.61
CA PHE A 348 -18.23 67.42 -29.28
C PHE A 348 -18.76 68.46 -28.26
N PHE A 349 -19.46 68.00 -27.23
CA PHE A 349 -20.00 68.87 -26.19
C PHE A 349 -18.94 69.19 -25.14
N LYS A 350 -18.66 70.48 -24.95
CA LYS A 350 -17.85 71.02 -23.86
C LYS A 350 -18.79 71.37 -22.71
N VAL A 351 -18.50 70.81 -21.55
CA VAL A 351 -19.36 70.86 -20.37
C VAL A 351 -18.55 71.22 -19.14
#